data_AF-A0A539EMH4-F1
#
_entry.id   AF-A0A539EMH4-F1
#
_cell.length_a   1.000
_cell.length_b   1.000
_cell.length_c   1.000
_cell.angle_alpha   90.00
_cell.angle_beta   90.00
_cell.angle_gamma   90.00
#
_symmetry.space_group_name_H-M   'P 1'
#
loop_
_entity.id
_entity.type
_entity.pdbx_description
1 polymer ?
#
loop_
_entity_poly.entity_id
_entity_poly.type
_entity_poly.pdbx_seq_one_letter_code
_entity_poly.pdbx_strand_id
1 'polypeptide(L)'
;MAETRERWALVSGEPLERWCEAAARLVQAARLNKFFPDPFGIADTLRLMAPSAREGVYEGLVLDRTSGMPRLKDVVAVHADRANAAEFLREAQLRDGRSATPRYQAKLAYYRKLAAVELPPLHRLEVKLRRVFADRGVASFEVTLDRFDAAENVWVRYTLLLEQTDSSWAGRLLERSGDYTNQTGAFRALMEKYAHDDSEITFLLLGKMPGIRIEEVVRGRVGPLWSPPCPPSPGWFPRDARGCYVLHCPLDRASVGMEADQDQDPFSVLYKDFLSEDSRPIIEEAAQRLGYRVHKERKFACTQAAAESLNARLSQAKTSNVVYPA
;
A
#
# COMPACT_ATOMS: atom_id res chain seq x y z
N MET A 1 -6.13 2.82 29.26
CA MET A 1 -5.99 4.02 28.38
C MET A 1 -4.59 4.66 28.43
N ALA A 2 -3.52 3.88 28.71
CA ALA A 2 -2.14 4.38 28.72
C ALA A 2 -1.32 3.98 27.47
N GLU A 3 -1.77 2.97 26.70
CA GLU A 3 -1.09 2.47 25.48
C GLU A 3 -1.11 3.43 24.28
N THR A 4 -1.98 4.43 24.27
CA THR A 4 -2.22 5.23 23.05
C THR A 4 -1.17 6.30 22.78
N ARG A 5 -0.35 6.67 23.78
CA ARG A 5 0.74 7.67 23.59
C ARG A 5 2.03 7.06 23.03
N GLU A 6 2.24 5.75 23.18
CA GLU A 6 3.46 5.07 22.69
C GLU A 6 3.41 4.70 21.21
N ARG A 7 2.24 4.68 20.57
CA ARG A 7 2.10 4.35 19.15
C ARG A 7 2.46 5.50 18.21
N TRP A 8 2.40 6.75 18.65
CA TRP A 8 2.51 7.91 17.75
C TRP A 8 3.80 8.70 17.99
N ALA A 9 4.44 9.14 16.90
CA ALA A 9 5.57 10.06 16.94
C ALA A 9 5.21 11.36 16.24
N LEU A 10 5.17 12.47 16.99
CA LEU A 10 5.05 13.81 16.40
C LEU A 10 6.42 14.23 15.87
N VAL A 11 6.49 14.53 14.57
CA VAL A 11 7.70 14.97 13.89
C VAL A 11 7.42 16.31 13.22
N SER A 12 8.32 17.27 13.36
CA SER A 12 8.20 18.63 12.82
C SER A 12 9.57 19.16 12.40
N GLY A 13 9.58 20.29 11.67
CA GLY A 13 10.80 20.98 11.26
C GLY A 13 11.78 20.10 10.47
N GLU A 14 13.07 20.28 10.72
CA GLU A 14 14.15 19.61 9.99
C GLU A 14 14.11 18.06 10.07
N PRO A 15 13.78 17.41 11.21
CA PRO A 15 13.51 15.97 11.23
C PRO A 15 12.41 15.51 10.27
N LEU A 16 11.31 16.28 10.14
CA LEU A 16 10.22 15.95 9.23
C LEU A 16 10.64 16.12 7.77
N GLU A 17 11.37 17.20 7.46
CA GLU A 17 11.93 17.44 6.13
C GLU A 17 12.76 16.23 5.66
N ARG A 18 13.75 15.83 6.48
CA ARG A 18 14.60 14.67 6.19
C ARG A 18 13.82 13.37 6.03
N TRP A 19 12.79 13.17 6.86
CA TRP A 19 11.95 11.98 6.76
C TRP A 19 11.17 11.97 5.44
N CYS A 20 10.55 13.08 5.04
CA CYS A 20 9.81 13.21 3.79
C CYS A 20 10.72 13.01 2.56
N GLU A 21 11.89 13.64 2.56
CA GLU A 21 12.89 13.49 1.50
C GLU A 21 13.38 12.04 1.36
N ALA A 22 13.75 11.40 2.48
CA ALA A 22 14.18 10.02 2.49
C ALA A 22 13.05 9.09 2.04
N ALA A 23 11.86 9.21 2.61
CA ALA A 23 10.70 8.37 2.27
C ALA A 23 10.38 8.45 0.77
N ALA A 24 10.26 9.66 0.21
CA ALA A 24 9.97 9.85 -1.20
C ALA A 24 11.09 9.29 -2.11
N ARG A 25 12.36 9.47 -1.73
CA ARG A 25 13.50 8.91 -2.48
C ARG A 25 13.49 7.39 -2.45
N LEU A 26 13.25 6.77 -1.30
CA LEU A 26 13.24 5.32 -1.15
C LEU A 26 12.09 4.65 -1.89
N VAL A 27 10.89 5.26 -1.90
CA VAL A 27 9.75 4.74 -2.70
C VAL A 27 10.11 4.66 -4.18
N GLN A 28 10.79 5.69 -4.70
CA GLN A 28 11.26 5.72 -6.09
C GLN A 28 12.39 4.71 -6.37
N ALA A 29 13.30 4.55 -5.41
CA ALA A 29 14.42 3.62 -5.54
C ALA A 29 14.02 2.14 -5.50
N ALA A 30 12.87 1.81 -4.88
CA ALA A 30 12.43 0.42 -4.65
C ALA A 30 12.08 -0.37 -5.93
N ARG A 31 12.05 0.28 -7.12
CA ARG A 31 11.72 -0.33 -8.42
C ARG A 31 10.48 -1.22 -8.35
N LEU A 32 9.39 -0.62 -7.88
CA LEU A 32 8.11 -1.28 -7.70
C LEU A 32 7.46 -1.59 -9.05
N ASN A 33 6.88 -2.78 -9.17
CA ASN A 33 6.21 -3.23 -10.40
C ASN A 33 4.69 -3.02 -10.28
N LYS A 34 3.93 -3.53 -11.26
CA LYS A 34 2.47 -3.34 -11.34
C LYS A 34 1.67 -3.83 -10.13
N PHE A 35 2.22 -4.71 -9.29
CA PHE A 35 1.54 -5.26 -8.12
C PHE A 35 1.56 -4.33 -6.91
N PHE A 36 2.27 -3.20 -7.00
CA PHE A 36 2.30 -2.18 -5.97
C PHE A 36 1.46 -0.97 -6.37
N PRO A 37 0.98 -0.17 -5.39
CA PRO A 37 0.46 1.17 -5.63
C PRO A 37 1.43 2.05 -6.42
N ASP A 38 0.91 3.11 -7.05
CA ASP A 38 1.72 4.03 -7.86
C ASP A 38 2.84 4.69 -7.03
N PRO A 39 4.13 4.35 -7.29
CA PRO A 39 5.24 4.88 -6.51
C PRO A 39 5.46 6.38 -6.74
N PHE A 40 5.10 6.91 -7.92
CA PHE A 40 5.29 8.32 -8.26
C PHE A 40 4.33 9.20 -7.46
N GLY A 41 3.04 8.89 -7.54
CA GLY A 41 2.03 9.57 -6.74
C GLY A 41 2.29 9.47 -5.23
N ILE A 42 2.76 8.32 -4.72
CA ILE A 42 3.11 8.18 -3.30
C ILE A 42 4.29 9.08 -2.93
N ALA A 43 5.35 9.09 -3.73
CA ALA A 43 6.51 9.94 -3.49
C ALA A 43 6.13 11.43 -3.52
N ASP A 44 5.25 11.85 -4.43
CA ASP A 44 4.75 13.22 -4.49
C ASP A 44 3.87 13.56 -3.29
N THR A 45 3.01 12.63 -2.85
CA THR A 45 2.23 12.79 -1.61
C THR A 45 3.15 13.05 -0.42
N LEU A 46 4.22 12.26 -0.28
CA LEU A 46 5.22 12.39 0.80
C LEU A 46 6.02 13.70 0.71
N ARG A 47 6.42 14.13 -0.49
CA ARG A 47 7.08 15.43 -0.70
C ARG A 47 6.19 16.60 -0.32
N LEU A 48 4.90 16.52 -0.65
CA LEU A 48 3.90 17.52 -0.24
C LEU A 48 3.62 17.50 1.27
N MET A 49 4.13 16.51 2.01
CA MET A 49 4.12 16.53 3.47
C MET A 49 5.27 17.32 4.10
N ALA A 50 6.31 17.63 3.33
CA ALA A 50 7.51 18.29 3.85
C ALA A 50 7.22 19.73 4.29
N PRO A 51 7.87 20.22 5.37
CA PRO A 51 7.82 21.62 5.78
C PRO A 51 8.11 22.60 4.64
N SER A 52 9.11 22.32 3.80
CA SER A 52 9.48 23.15 2.65
C SER A 52 8.39 23.21 1.56
N ALA A 53 7.62 22.13 1.39
CA ALA A 53 6.51 22.09 0.44
C ALA A 53 5.32 22.89 0.95
N ARG A 54 4.99 22.72 2.24
CA ARG A 54 3.83 23.31 2.92
C ARG A 54 4.03 24.74 3.40
N GLU A 55 5.26 25.24 3.42
CA GLU A 55 5.61 26.62 3.80
C GLU A 55 5.00 27.05 5.14
N GLY A 56 4.99 26.13 6.12
CA GLY A 56 4.45 26.39 7.46
C GLY A 56 2.92 26.39 7.56
N VAL A 57 2.18 25.97 6.53
CA VAL A 57 0.71 25.76 6.60
C VAL A 57 0.35 24.72 7.67
N TYR A 58 1.20 23.71 7.85
CA TYR A 58 1.10 22.68 8.88
C TYR A 58 2.39 22.62 9.69
N GLU A 59 2.28 22.49 11.01
CA GLU A 59 3.44 22.54 11.93
C GLU A 59 4.21 21.22 12.01
N GLY A 60 3.57 20.10 11.67
CA GLY A 60 4.19 18.78 11.75
C GLY A 60 3.31 17.66 11.23
N LEU A 61 3.79 16.45 11.44
CA LEU A 61 3.17 15.21 11.02
C LEU A 61 3.20 14.21 12.18
N VAL A 62 2.18 13.37 12.28
CA VAL A 62 2.19 12.24 13.21
C VAL A 62 2.47 10.96 12.44
N LEU A 63 3.56 10.29 12.82
CA LEU A 63 3.93 8.97 12.31
C LEU A 63 3.42 7.88 13.25
N ASP A 64 2.95 6.76 12.69
CA ASP A 64 2.76 5.51 13.42
C ASP A 64 4.14 4.92 13.73
N ARG A 65 4.49 4.66 14.99
CA ARG A 65 5.78 4.07 15.37
C ARG A 65 5.90 2.62 14.93
N THR A 66 4.78 1.92 14.70
CA THR A 66 4.79 0.54 14.22
C THR A 66 5.13 0.49 12.73
N SER A 67 4.51 1.35 11.92
CA SER A 67 4.77 1.35 10.48
C SER A 67 5.79 2.39 10.02
N GLY A 68 6.09 3.38 10.84
CA GLY A 68 6.92 4.54 10.49
C GLY A 68 6.32 5.46 9.43
N MET A 69 5.04 5.28 9.10
CA MET A 69 4.32 5.99 8.05
C MET A 69 3.35 7.05 8.60
N PRO A 70 2.91 8.02 7.76
CA PRO A 70 1.93 9.03 8.15
C PRO A 70 0.60 8.41 8.55
N ARG A 71 -0.15 9.05 9.46
CA ARG A 71 -1.55 8.66 9.70
C ARG A 71 -2.43 8.99 8.50
N LEU A 72 -3.52 8.24 8.37
CA LEU A 72 -4.58 8.53 7.39
C LEU A 72 -5.02 10.00 7.40
N LYS A 73 -5.21 10.63 8.57
CA LYS A 73 -5.61 12.04 8.66
C LYS A 73 -4.67 12.98 7.89
N ASP A 74 -3.38 12.74 8.01
CA ASP A 74 -2.35 13.59 7.43
C ASP A 74 -2.21 13.36 5.92
N VAL A 75 -2.45 12.12 5.46
CA VAL A 75 -2.59 11.78 4.04
C VAL A 75 -3.86 12.45 3.47
N VAL A 76 -5.01 12.28 4.12
CA VAL A 76 -6.30 12.88 3.71
C VAL A 76 -6.20 14.40 3.61
N ALA A 77 -5.46 15.06 4.49
CA ALA A 77 -5.27 16.51 4.43
C ALA A 77 -4.62 16.95 3.10
N VAL A 78 -3.58 16.25 2.63
CA VAL A 78 -2.93 16.53 1.34
C VAL A 78 -3.91 16.32 0.18
N HIS A 79 -4.70 15.24 0.22
CA HIS A 79 -5.71 14.95 -0.80
C HIS A 79 -6.83 16.00 -0.82
N ALA A 80 -7.31 16.42 0.35
CA ALA A 80 -8.34 17.44 0.48
C ALA A 80 -7.83 18.79 -0.04
N ASP A 81 -6.61 19.19 0.34
CA ASP A 81 -6.00 20.41 -0.20
C ASP A 81 -5.82 20.33 -1.72
N ARG A 82 -5.42 19.16 -2.25
CA ARG A 82 -5.29 18.95 -3.70
C ARG A 82 -6.62 19.09 -4.44
N ALA A 83 -7.70 18.54 -3.89
CA ALA A 83 -9.05 18.65 -4.46
C ALA A 83 -9.53 20.11 -4.49
N ASN A 84 -9.22 20.87 -3.44
CA ASN A 84 -9.58 22.29 -3.32
C ASN A 84 -8.62 23.22 -4.08
N ALA A 85 -7.52 22.69 -4.64
CA ALA A 85 -6.44 23.51 -5.18
C ALA A 85 -6.90 24.40 -6.34
N ALA A 86 -7.66 23.83 -7.29
CA ALA A 86 -8.10 24.56 -8.48
C ALA A 86 -9.02 25.74 -8.14
N GLU A 87 -9.98 25.53 -7.24
CA GLU A 87 -10.91 26.57 -6.81
C GLU A 87 -10.19 27.69 -6.06
N PHE A 88 -9.33 27.35 -5.10
CA PHE A 88 -8.56 28.33 -4.35
C PHE A 88 -7.65 29.17 -5.26
N LEU A 89 -7.00 28.56 -6.26
CA LEU A 89 -6.15 29.28 -7.21
C LEU A 89 -6.95 30.23 -8.09
N ARG A 90 -8.15 29.83 -8.52
CA ARG A 90 -9.06 30.70 -9.27
C ARG A 90 -9.50 31.91 -8.43
N GLU A 91 -9.87 31.70 -7.17
CA GLU A 91 -10.23 32.80 -6.26
C GLU A 91 -9.04 33.73 -5.99
N ALA A 92 -7.83 33.17 -5.87
CA ALA A 92 -6.62 33.96 -5.66
C ALA A 92 -6.28 34.87 -6.84
N GLN A 93 -6.57 34.43 -8.08
CA GLN A 93 -6.40 35.26 -9.28
C GLN A 93 -7.35 36.45 -9.31
N LEU A 94 -8.54 36.32 -8.73
CA LEU A 94 -9.55 37.38 -8.68
C LEU A 94 -9.27 38.41 -7.58
N ARG A 95 -8.38 38.11 -6.63
CA ARG A 95 -7.98 39.04 -5.57
C ARG A 95 -6.86 39.95 -6.05
N ASP A 96 -7.03 41.26 -5.88
CA ASP A 96 -5.98 42.24 -6.16
C ASP A 96 -4.81 42.05 -5.17
N GLY A 97 -3.61 41.75 -5.69
CA GLY A 97 -2.45 41.23 -4.96
C GLY A 97 -1.78 42.18 -3.96
N ARG A 98 -2.41 43.32 -3.64
CA ARG A 98 -1.80 44.45 -2.92
C ARG A 98 -1.75 44.28 -1.39
N SER A 99 -2.35 43.23 -0.81
CA SER A 99 -2.36 43.03 0.66
C SER A 99 -2.34 41.55 1.10
N ALA A 100 -1.66 40.69 0.35
CA ALA A 100 -1.52 39.29 0.73
C ALA A 100 -0.55 39.13 1.92
N THR A 101 -1.06 38.60 3.05
CA THR A 101 -0.23 38.27 4.21
C THR A 101 0.81 37.19 3.86
N PRO A 102 1.96 37.10 4.58
CA PRO A 102 2.95 36.05 4.34
C PRO A 102 2.35 34.63 4.37
N ARG A 103 1.40 34.38 5.27
CA ARG A 103 0.68 33.10 5.37
C ARG A 103 -0.18 32.81 4.14
N TYR A 104 -0.80 33.83 3.55
CA TYR A 104 -1.57 33.66 2.31
C TYR A 104 -0.66 33.35 1.12
N GLN A 105 0.49 34.03 1.02
CA GLN A 105 1.49 33.74 -0.01
C GLN A 105 2.04 32.30 0.10
N ALA A 106 2.35 31.86 1.32
CA ALA A 106 2.76 30.48 1.59
C ALA A 106 1.70 29.46 1.17
N LYS A 107 0.43 29.71 1.52
CA LYS A 107 -0.69 28.86 1.09
C LYS A 107 -0.85 28.85 -0.44
N LEU A 108 -0.68 29.99 -1.10
CA LEU A 108 -0.73 30.11 -2.56
C LEU A 108 0.37 29.30 -3.24
N ALA A 109 1.60 29.36 -2.74
CA ALA A 109 2.71 28.59 -3.25
C ALA A 109 2.51 27.07 -3.06
N TYR A 110 2.05 26.66 -1.87
CA TYR A 110 1.70 25.26 -1.61
C TYR A 110 0.58 24.74 -2.54
N TYR A 111 -0.48 25.53 -2.75
CA TYR A 111 -1.59 25.13 -3.62
C TYR A 111 -1.21 25.06 -5.11
N ARG A 112 -0.24 25.87 -5.55
CA ARG A 112 0.37 25.72 -6.89
C ARG A 112 1.13 24.41 -7.02
N LYS A 113 1.94 24.03 -6.01
CA LYS A 113 2.65 22.73 -5.98
C LYS A 113 1.65 21.57 -6.02
N LEU A 114 0.58 21.65 -5.23
CA LEU A 114 -0.50 20.66 -5.25
C LEU A 114 -1.12 20.53 -6.64
N ALA A 115 -1.55 21.64 -7.25
CA ALA A 115 -2.19 21.61 -8.56
C ALA A 115 -1.33 21.01 -9.69
N ALA A 116 -0.01 21.02 -9.53
CA ALA A 116 0.95 20.51 -10.51
C ALA A 116 1.15 18.98 -10.45
N VAL A 117 0.64 18.30 -9.43
CA VAL A 117 0.81 16.83 -9.29
C VAL A 117 -0.51 16.09 -9.36
N GLU A 118 -0.44 14.82 -9.72
CA GLU A 118 -1.55 13.87 -9.59
C GLU A 118 -1.27 12.95 -8.40
N LEU A 119 -2.23 12.82 -7.49
CA LEU A 119 -2.08 12.01 -6.29
C LEU A 119 -2.79 10.67 -6.48
N PRO A 120 -2.24 9.56 -5.97
CA PRO A 120 -2.83 8.24 -6.13
C PRO A 120 -4.12 8.19 -5.30
N PRO A 121 -5.20 7.59 -5.79
CA PRO A 121 -6.46 7.56 -5.05
C PRO A 121 -6.28 6.87 -3.68
N LEU A 122 -6.86 7.43 -2.63
CA LEU A 122 -6.89 6.79 -1.29
C LEU A 122 -7.71 5.51 -1.27
N HIS A 123 -8.58 5.36 -2.27
CA HIS A 123 -9.37 4.19 -2.53
C HIS A 123 -9.75 4.16 -4.01
N ARG A 124 -9.41 3.09 -4.72
CA ARG A 124 -9.84 2.82 -6.09
C ARG A 124 -9.99 1.33 -6.30
N LEU A 125 -11.19 0.91 -6.66
CA LEU A 125 -11.47 -0.45 -7.09
C LEU A 125 -11.74 -0.45 -8.60
N GLU A 126 -10.83 -1.04 -9.38
CA GLU A 126 -10.92 -1.18 -10.83
C GLU A 126 -11.14 -2.66 -11.20
N VAL A 127 -12.00 -2.92 -12.18
CA VAL A 127 -12.20 -4.26 -12.74
C VAL A 127 -12.07 -4.20 -14.25
N LYS A 128 -11.20 -5.06 -14.79
CA LYS A 128 -10.94 -5.20 -16.21
C LYS A 128 -11.35 -6.58 -16.68
N LEU A 129 -12.21 -6.65 -17.69
CA LEU A 129 -12.49 -7.90 -18.40
C LEU A 129 -11.24 -8.32 -19.17
N ARG A 130 -10.74 -9.54 -18.93
CA ARG A 130 -9.59 -10.11 -19.63
C ARG A 130 -10.02 -10.97 -20.80
N ARG A 131 -10.94 -11.91 -20.56
CA ARG A 131 -11.38 -12.89 -21.56
C ARG A 131 -12.79 -13.40 -21.28
N VAL A 132 -13.52 -13.74 -22.34
CA VAL A 132 -14.79 -14.47 -22.24
C VAL A 132 -14.61 -15.86 -22.85
N PHE A 133 -15.06 -16.87 -22.11
CA PHE A 133 -15.10 -18.28 -22.50
C PHE A 133 -16.57 -18.68 -22.68
N ALA A 134 -17.11 -18.42 -23.87
CA ALA A 134 -18.52 -18.63 -24.17
C ALA A 134 -18.93 -20.11 -24.07
N ASP A 135 -18.01 -21.01 -24.41
CA ASP A 135 -18.16 -22.47 -24.30
C ASP A 135 -18.34 -22.95 -22.86
N ARG A 136 -17.70 -22.28 -21.90
CA ARG A 136 -17.80 -22.59 -20.46
C ARG A 136 -18.80 -21.71 -19.72
N GLY A 137 -19.36 -20.68 -20.37
CA GLY A 137 -20.19 -19.68 -19.71
C GLY A 137 -19.43 -18.89 -18.63
N VAL A 138 -18.15 -18.60 -18.86
CA VAL A 138 -17.24 -17.97 -17.88
C VAL A 138 -16.62 -16.71 -18.45
N ALA A 139 -16.43 -15.69 -17.62
CA ALA A 139 -15.59 -14.53 -17.93
C ALA A 139 -14.45 -14.42 -16.92
N SER A 140 -13.26 -14.05 -17.38
CA SER A 140 -12.11 -13.78 -16.52
C SER A 140 -11.83 -12.30 -16.39
N PHE A 141 -11.44 -11.91 -15.19
CA PHE A 141 -11.28 -10.52 -14.77
C PHE A 141 -9.94 -10.31 -14.07
N GLU A 142 -9.39 -9.11 -14.24
CA GLU A 142 -8.37 -8.55 -13.37
C GLU A 142 -9.03 -7.49 -12.48
N VAL A 143 -8.93 -7.66 -11.17
CA VAL A 143 -9.43 -6.71 -10.17
C VAL A 143 -8.23 -6.05 -9.53
N THR A 144 -8.21 -4.72 -9.50
CA THR A 144 -7.18 -3.95 -8.77
C THR A 144 -7.85 -3.08 -7.72
N LEU A 145 -7.47 -3.27 -6.46
CA LEU A 145 -7.88 -2.42 -5.35
C LEU A 145 -6.67 -1.68 -4.80
N ASP A 146 -6.58 -0.38 -5.08
CA ASP A 146 -5.64 0.53 -4.43
C ASP A 146 -6.31 1.17 -3.22
N ARG A 147 -5.63 1.18 -2.07
CA ARG A 147 -6.08 1.94 -0.90
C ARG A 147 -4.96 2.37 0.01
N PHE A 148 -5.24 3.37 0.84
CA PHE A 148 -4.49 3.59 2.07
C PHE A 148 -5.11 2.75 3.19
N ASP A 149 -4.36 1.79 3.72
CA ASP A 149 -4.79 0.94 4.82
C ASP A 149 -4.58 1.67 6.15
N ALA A 150 -5.68 2.02 6.83
CA ALA A 150 -5.63 2.76 8.09
C ALA A 150 -5.20 1.90 9.29
N ALA A 151 -5.33 0.57 9.20
CA ALA A 151 -4.94 -0.34 10.28
C ALA A 151 -3.42 -0.47 10.34
N GLU A 152 -2.81 -0.68 9.17
CA GLU A 152 -1.35 -0.79 8.99
C GLU A 152 -0.66 0.58 8.74
N ASN A 153 -1.42 1.64 8.42
CA ASN A 153 -0.93 2.95 7.97
C ASN A 153 0.03 2.83 6.76
N VAL A 154 -0.33 2.08 5.73
CA VAL A 154 0.50 1.89 4.53
C VAL A 154 -0.35 2.01 3.26
N TRP A 155 0.30 2.25 2.12
CA TRP A 155 -0.37 2.11 0.82
C TRP A 155 -0.36 0.64 0.40
N VAL A 156 -1.51 0.15 -0.07
CA VAL A 156 -1.71 -1.26 -0.44
C VAL A 156 -2.38 -1.35 -1.81
N ARG A 157 -1.91 -2.28 -2.63
CA ARG A 157 -2.59 -2.74 -3.84
C ARG A 157 -2.91 -4.23 -3.69
N TYR A 158 -4.18 -4.58 -3.87
CA TYR A 158 -4.57 -5.95 -4.15
C TYR A 158 -4.78 -6.11 -5.67
N THR A 159 -4.20 -7.15 -6.25
CA THR A 159 -4.42 -7.56 -7.65
C THR A 159 -4.98 -8.97 -7.64
N LEU A 160 -6.18 -9.16 -8.17
CA LEU A 160 -6.82 -10.48 -8.23
C LEU A 160 -7.07 -10.87 -9.67
N LEU A 161 -6.77 -12.12 -9.98
CA LEU A 161 -7.17 -12.78 -11.21
C LEU A 161 -8.24 -13.80 -10.85
N LEU A 162 -9.44 -13.63 -11.41
CA LEU A 162 -10.57 -14.49 -11.13
C LEU A 162 -11.41 -14.77 -12.37
N GLU A 163 -11.97 -15.97 -12.42
CA GLU A 163 -13.03 -16.37 -13.31
C GLU A 163 -14.36 -16.26 -12.55
N GLN A 164 -15.37 -15.68 -13.20
CA GLN A 164 -16.75 -15.70 -12.73
C GLN A 164 -17.62 -16.42 -13.76
N THR A 165 -18.43 -17.36 -13.29
CA THR A 165 -19.48 -17.98 -14.13
C THR A 165 -20.61 -16.98 -14.35
N ASP A 166 -21.12 -16.91 -15.57
CA ASP A 166 -22.11 -15.93 -15.98
C ASP A 166 -23.41 -16.06 -15.17
N SER A 167 -23.90 -14.91 -14.70
CA SER A 167 -25.12 -14.79 -13.89
C SER A 167 -26.33 -14.30 -14.66
N SER A 168 -26.27 -14.26 -15.99
CA SER A 168 -27.48 -14.44 -16.79
C SER A 168 -28.25 -15.74 -16.41
N TRP A 169 -27.62 -16.64 -15.61
CA TRP A 169 -28.18 -17.89 -15.04
C TRP A 169 -28.03 -18.02 -13.48
N ALA A 170 -27.78 -16.89 -12.75
CA ALA A 170 -27.76 -16.67 -11.28
C ALA A 170 -26.38 -16.43 -10.59
N GLY A 171 -26.11 -15.18 -10.14
CA GLY A 171 -24.94 -14.79 -9.29
C GLY A 171 -24.25 -13.43 -9.59
N ARG A 172 -24.81 -12.30 -9.16
CA ARG A 172 -24.41 -10.91 -9.55
C ARG A 172 -23.19 -10.33 -8.77
N LEU A 173 -21.96 -10.54 -9.22
CA LEU A 173 -20.77 -9.83 -8.70
C LEU A 173 -20.23 -8.75 -9.65
N LEU A 174 -20.36 -8.93 -10.96
CA LEU A 174 -19.96 -7.97 -11.99
C LEU A 174 -21.10 -7.85 -13.01
N GLU A 175 -21.57 -6.63 -13.26
CA GLU A 175 -22.63 -6.31 -14.20
C GLU A 175 -22.02 -5.81 -15.51
N ARG A 176 -22.38 -6.45 -16.63
CA ARG A 176 -21.98 -5.96 -17.96
C ARG A 176 -23.02 -4.96 -18.46
N SER A 177 -22.59 -3.74 -18.75
CA SER A 177 -23.39 -2.71 -19.44
C SER A 177 -22.75 -2.40 -20.79
N GLY A 178 -23.15 -3.12 -21.83
CA GLY A 178 -22.56 -3.00 -23.17
C GLY A 178 -21.12 -3.53 -23.19
N ASP A 179 -20.16 -2.69 -23.61
CA ASP A 179 -18.72 -2.99 -23.59
C ASP A 179 -18.07 -2.78 -22.22
N TYR A 180 -18.81 -2.25 -21.25
CA TYR A 180 -18.30 -1.93 -19.92
C TYR A 180 -18.66 -3.02 -18.90
N THR A 181 -17.72 -3.34 -18.02
CA THR A 181 -17.95 -4.17 -16.84
C THR A 181 -18.00 -3.26 -15.62
N ASN A 182 -19.17 -3.09 -15.04
CA ASN A 182 -19.36 -2.38 -13.76
C ASN A 182 -19.37 -3.40 -12.61
N GLN A 183 -18.80 -3.04 -11.48
CA GLN A 183 -18.84 -3.89 -10.29
C GLN A 183 -20.19 -3.76 -9.58
N THR A 184 -20.71 -4.85 -9.03
CA THR A 184 -21.89 -4.75 -8.17
C THR A 184 -21.51 -4.24 -6.78
N GLY A 185 -22.48 -3.69 -6.06
CA GLY A 185 -22.30 -3.31 -4.66
C GLY A 185 -21.89 -4.49 -3.77
N ALA A 186 -22.32 -5.72 -4.11
CA ALA A 186 -21.96 -6.93 -3.39
C ALA A 186 -20.47 -7.28 -3.56
N PHE A 187 -19.93 -7.19 -4.78
CA PHE A 187 -18.51 -7.41 -5.01
C PHE A 187 -17.65 -6.33 -4.33
N ARG A 188 -18.08 -5.06 -4.37
CA ARG A 188 -17.39 -3.99 -3.63
C ARG A 188 -17.38 -4.26 -2.13
N ALA A 189 -18.54 -4.55 -1.52
CA ALA A 189 -18.63 -4.83 -0.08
C ALA A 189 -17.76 -6.03 0.32
N LEU A 190 -17.64 -7.01 -0.57
CA LEU A 190 -16.79 -8.17 -0.37
C LEU A 190 -15.31 -7.82 -0.43
N MET A 191 -14.89 -7.04 -1.44
CA MET A 191 -13.52 -6.56 -1.55
C MET A 191 -13.16 -5.70 -0.34
N GLU A 192 -14.05 -4.81 0.12
CA GLU A 192 -13.85 -4.09 1.38
C GLU A 192 -13.68 -5.04 2.56
N LYS A 193 -14.54 -6.05 2.69
CA LYS A 193 -14.52 -6.95 3.84
C LYS A 193 -13.24 -7.77 3.93
N TYR A 194 -12.71 -8.25 2.81
CA TYR A 194 -11.60 -9.21 2.80
C TYR A 194 -10.24 -8.60 2.46
N ALA A 195 -10.19 -7.41 1.87
CA ALA A 195 -8.93 -6.71 1.56
C ALA A 195 -8.31 -5.99 2.79
N HIS A 196 -8.30 -6.68 3.93
CA HIS A 196 -7.61 -6.29 5.16
C HIS A 196 -6.54 -7.32 5.55
N ASP A 197 -6.64 -8.54 5.02
CA ASP A 197 -5.81 -9.67 5.43
C ASP A 197 -4.73 -10.01 4.38
N ASP A 198 -3.99 -11.07 4.67
CA ASP A 198 -3.04 -11.75 3.78
C ASP A 198 -3.71 -12.21 2.47
N SER A 199 -2.96 -12.21 1.37
CA SER A 199 -3.43 -12.72 0.06
C SER A 199 -3.94 -14.15 0.14
N GLU A 200 -3.35 -15.01 0.98
CA GLU A 200 -3.82 -16.38 1.19
C GLU A 200 -5.23 -16.43 1.81
N ILE A 201 -5.48 -15.60 2.83
CA ILE A 201 -6.78 -15.52 3.48
C ILE A 201 -7.82 -15.00 2.48
N THR A 202 -7.47 -13.97 1.71
CA THR A 202 -8.33 -13.43 0.65
C THR A 202 -8.65 -14.51 -0.40
N PHE A 203 -7.64 -15.29 -0.83
CA PHE A 203 -7.80 -16.40 -1.77
C PHE A 203 -8.76 -17.46 -1.23
N LEU A 204 -8.58 -17.88 0.03
CA LEU A 204 -9.41 -18.88 0.68
C LEU A 204 -10.87 -18.42 0.84
N LEU A 205 -11.09 -17.16 1.21
CA LEU A 205 -12.43 -16.61 1.44
C LEU A 205 -13.19 -16.44 0.11
N LEU A 206 -12.50 -15.96 -0.92
CA LEU A 206 -13.06 -15.85 -2.27
C LEU A 206 -13.27 -17.21 -2.94
N GLY A 207 -12.35 -18.16 -2.75
CA GLY A 207 -12.45 -19.51 -3.32
C GLY A 207 -13.59 -20.35 -2.73
N LYS A 208 -14.25 -19.88 -1.67
CA LYS A 208 -15.47 -20.47 -1.11
C LYS A 208 -16.75 -19.93 -1.75
N MET A 209 -16.65 -18.89 -2.59
CA MET A 209 -17.82 -18.28 -3.19
C MET A 209 -18.35 -19.08 -4.38
N PRO A 210 -19.66 -19.38 -4.41
CA PRO A 210 -20.29 -20.01 -5.56
C PRO A 210 -20.09 -19.16 -6.83
N GLY A 211 -19.70 -19.82 -7.91
CA GLY A 211 -19.54 -19.21 -9.23
C GLY A 211 -18.27 -18.36 -9.40
N ILE A 212 -17.38 -18.33 -8.41
CA ILE A 212 -16.08 -17.67 -8.50
C ILE A 212 -14.98 -18.72 -8.44
N ARG A 213 -14.00 -18.58 -9.33
CA ARG A 213 -12.75 -19.34 -9.29
C ARG A 213 -11.59 -18.34 -9.28
N ILE A 214 -10.79 -18.38 -8.23
CA ILE A 214 -9.61 -17.52 -8.12
C ILE A 214 -8.40 -18.21 -8.74
N GLU A 215 -7.68 -17.48 -9.58
CA GLU A 215 -6.41 -17.91 -10.16
C GLU A 215 -5.22 -17.35 -9.37
N GLU A 216 -5.33 -16.09 -8.94
CA GLU A 216 -4.27 -15.39 -8.24
C GLU A 216 -4.85 -14.28 -7.35
N VAL A 217 -4.28 -14.12 -6.16
CA VAL A 217 -4.40 -12.91 -5.33
C VAL A 217 -2.99 -12.45 -5.02
N VAL A 218 -2.69 -11.19 -5.29
CA VAL A 218 -1.42 -10.54 -4.94
C VAL A 218 -1.71 -9.32 -4.08
N ARG A 219 -0.96 -9.14 -3.00
CA ARG A 219 -0.99 -7.94 -2.16
C ARG A 219 0.40 -7.32 -2.14
N GLY A 220 0.53 -6.14 -2.72
CA GLY A 220 1.76 -5.34 -2.66
C GLY A 220 1.58 -4.14 -1.74
N ARG A 221 2.54 -3.91 -0.84
CA ARG A 221 2.50 -2.80 0.12
C ARG A 221 3.69 -1.87 -0.04
N VAL A 222 3.48 -0.59 0.24
CA VAL A 222 4.55 0.42 0.35
C VAL A 222 4.58 0.92 1.79
N GLY A 223 5.57 0.45 2.54
CA GLY A 223 5.65 0.54 3.98
C GLY A 223 5.73 -0.86 4.63
N PRO A 224 6.20 -0.97 5.88
CA PRO A 224 6.62 0.11 6.78
C PRO A 224 7.93 0.82 6.38
N LEU A 225 8.22 1.97 6.99
CA LEU A 225 9.45 2.74 6.87
C LEU A 225 10.16 2.86 8.23
N TRP A 226 11.22 2.11 8.41
CA TRP A 226 12.11 2.30 9.56
C TRP A 226 12.95 3.56 9.37
N SER A 227 13.04 4.35 10.42
CA SER A 227 13.70 5.67 10.38
C SER A 227 14.15 6.10 11.78
N PRO A 228 14.97 7.16 11.93
CA PRO A 228 15.35 7.65 13.26
C PRO A 228 14.17 8.01 14.18
N PRO A 229 13.07 8.65 13.72
CA PRO A 229 11.91 8.91 14.59
C PRO A 229 11.06 7.66 14.88
N CYS A 230 11.15 6.62 14.03
CA CYS A 230 10.45 5.34 14.18
C CYS A 230 11.44 4.18 13.93
N PRO A 231 12.36 3.93 14.89
CA PRO A 231 13.44 2.98 14.68
C PRO A 231 12.93 1.53 14.72
N PRO A 232 13.64 0.60 14.07
CA PRO A 232 13.33 -0.81 14.17
C PRO A 232 13.67 -1.38 15.55
N SER A 233 13.39 -2.67 15.74
CA SER A 233 13.91 -3.40 16.90
C SER A 233 15.45 -3.37 16.94
N PRO A 234 16.05 -3.46 18.14
CA PRO A 234 17.49 -3.35 18.31
C PRO A 234 18.27 -4.31 17.40
N GLY A 235 19.31 -3.78 16.76
CA GLY A 235 20.23 -4.56 15.94
C GLY A 235 19.95 -4.56 14.44
N TRP A 236 18.84 -3.98 13.97
CA TRP A 236 18.60 -3.76 12.53
C TRP A 236 19.31 -2.52 12.00
N PHE A 237 19.51 -1.52 12.86
CA PHE A 237 20.31 -0.33 12.56
C PHE A 237 21.67 -0.39 13.27
N PRO A 238 22.71 0.29 12.72
CA PRO A 238 23.96 0.51 13.41
C PRO A 238 23.75 1.38 14.67
N ARG A 239 24.78 1.46 15.53
CA ARG A 239 24.74 2.30 16.74
C ARG A 239 24.46 3.77 16.44
N ASP A 240 25.07 4.31 15.38
CA ASP A 240 24.72 5.63 14.85
C ASP A 240 23.63 5.49 13.80
N ALA A 241 22.37 5.57 14.23
CA ALA A 241 21.21 5.49 13.36
C ALA A 241 20.92 6.80 12.60
N ARG A 242 21.74 7.85 12.75
CA ARG A 242 21.51 9.12 12.05
C ARG A 242 21.61 8.89 10.55
N GLY A 243 20.53 9.18 9.83
CA GLY A 243 20.46 8.97 8.39
C GLY A 243 20.13 7.53 7.96
N CYS A 244 19.84 6.62 8.89
CA CYS A 244 19.41 5.26 8.55
C CYS A 244 17.90 5.22 8.27
N TYR A 245 17.54 4.92 7.02
CA TYR A 245 16.15 4.71 6.61
C TYR A 245 16.05 3.41 5.82
N VAL A 246 15.01 2.61 6.10
CA VAL A 246 14.72 1.37 5.37
C VAL A 246 13.23 1.32 5.10
N LEU A 247 12.86 1.47 3.83
CA LEU A 247 11.52 1.24 3.33
C LEU A 247 11.35 -0.23 3.01
N HIS A 248 10.28 -0.82 3.52
CA HIS A 248 9.87 -2.17 3.23
C HIS A 248 8.76 -2.14 2.18
N CYS A 249 8.84 -3.03 1.21
CA CYS A 249 7.82 -3.24 0.20
C CYS A 249 7.49 -4.74 0.13
N PRO A 250 6.72 -5.27 1.10
CA PRO A 250 6.31 -6.67 1.07
C PRO A 250 5.34 -6.95 -0.07
N LEU A 251 5.48 -8.15 -0.63
CA LEU A 251 4.62 -8.72 -1.65
C LEU A 251 4.24 -10.13 -1.20
N ASP A 252 2.95 -10.37 -1.00
CA ASP A 252 2.41 -11.69 -0.77
C ASP A 252 1.48 -12.09 -1.92
N ARG A 253 1.52 -13.37 -2.29
CA ARG A 253 0.79 -13.93 -3.43
C ARG A 253 0.28 -15.32 -3.09
N ALA A 254 -1.00 -15.57 -3.37
CA ALA A 254 -1.57 -16.90 -3.44
C ALA A 254 -2.01 -17.18 -4.89
N SER A 255 -1.52 -18.26 -5.51
CA SER A 255 -1.82 -18.57 -6.91
C SER A 255 -1.85 -20.06 -7.20
N VAL A 256 -2.67 -20.47 -8.17
CA VAL A 256 -2.69 -21.83 -8.73
C VAL A 256 -1.58 -22.11 -9.73
N GLY A 257 -0.89 -21.07 -10.21
CA GLY A 257 0.17 -21.18 -11.24
C GLY A 257 1.56 -21.51 -10.69
N MET A 258 1.66 -21.85 -9.41
CA MET A 258 2.92 -22.02 -8.69
C MET A 258 3.15 -23.50 -8.33
N GLU A 259 4.41 -23.95 -8.42
CA GLU A 259 4.76 -25.34 -8.13
C GLU A 259 4.80 -25.65 -6.62
N ALA A 260 5.37 -24.74 -5.83
CA ALA A 260 5.57 -24.90 -4.39
C ALA A 260 5.38 -23.59 -3.63
N ASP A 261 5.12 -23.70 -2.33
CA ASP A 261 5.15 -22.56 -1.41
C ASP A 261 6.59 -22.04 -1.28
N GLN A 262 6.73 -20.72 -1.19
CA GLN A 262 8.02 -20.07 -0.97
C GLN A 262 7.84 -18.89 -0.02
N ASP A 263 8.62 -18.89 1.07
CA ASP A 263 8.65 -17.76 2.00
C ASP A 263 10.07 -17.19 2.06
N GLN A 264 10.19 -15.96 1.58
CA GLN A 264 11.40 -15.15 1.64
C GLN A 264 11.21 -13.92 2.53
N ASP A 265 10.06 -13.73 3.18
CA ASP A 265 9.83 -12.58 4.05
C ASP A 265 10.41 -12.87 5.45
N PRO A 266 11.45 -12.13 5.90
CA PRO A 266 12.09 -12.39 7.19
C PRO A 266 11.21 -11.96 8.39
N PHE A 267 10.05 -11.34 8.15
CA PHE A 267 9.14 -10.86 9.18
C PHE A 267 7.76 -11.54 9.15
N SER A 268 7.52 -12.41 8.18
CA SER A 268 6.26 -13.16 8.07
C SER A 268 6.56 -14.65 8.10
N VAL A 269 5.52 -15.43 8.34
CA VAL A 269 5.51 -16.88 8.14
C VAL A 269 4.30 -17.22 7.29
N LEU A 270 4.29 -18.41 6.69
CA LEU A 270 3.10 -18.91 6.01
C LEU A 270 1.94 -19.05 6.98
N TYR A 271 0.72 -18.78 6.52
CA TYR A 271 -0.45 -18.75 7.39
C TYR A 271 -0.63 -20.07 8.15
N LYS A 272 -0.42 -21.20 7.45
CA LYS A 272 -0.49 -22.56 8.02
C LYS A 272 0.45 -22.81 9.20
N ASP A 273 1.56 -22.10 9.27
CA ASP A 273 2.56 -22.27 10.33
C ASP A 273 2.16 -21.56 11.62
N PHE A 274 1.27 -20.56 11.53
CA PHE A 274 0.69 -19.86 12.67
C PHE A 274 -0.53 -20.59 13.28
N LEU A 275 -1.11 -21.53 12.54
CA LEU A 275 -2.33 -22.23 12.98
C LEU A 275 -2.07 -23.26 14.06
N SER A 276 -3.07 -23.45 14.92
CA SER A 276 -3.11 -24.57 15.86
C SER A 276 -3.14 -25.91 15.12
N GLU A 277 -2.74 -26.98 15.82
CA GLU A 277 -2.76 -28.35 15.29
C GLU A 277 -4.15 -28.77 14.80
N ASP A 278 -5.22 -28.28 15.42
CA ASP A 278 -6.60 -28.56 15.00
C ASP A 278 -7.02 -27.80 13.73
N SER A 279 -6.49 -26.59 13.53
CA SER A 279 -6.91 -25.72 12.41
C SER A 279 -6.08 -25.95 11.15
N ARG A 280 -4.83 -26.42 11.30
CA ARG A 280 -3.91 -26.64 10.18
C ARG A 280 -4.46 -27.64 9.15
N PRO A 281 -5.00 -28.82 9.52
CA PRO A 281 -5.55 -29.77 8.55
C PRO A 281 -6.67 -29.18 7.70
N ILE A 282 -7.51 -28.33 8.28
CA ILE A 282 -8.63 -27.68 7.58
C ILE A 282 -8.13 -26.76 6.46
N ILE A 283 -7.05 -26.03 6.72
CA ILE A 283 -6.45 -25.13 5.72
C ILE A 283 -5.64 -25.91 4.70
N GLU A 284 -4.92 -26.95 5.10
CA GLU A 284 -4.19 -27.82 4.15
C GLU A 284 -5.15 -28.53 3.19
N GLU A 285 -6.28 -29.05 3.68
CA GLU A 285 -7.34 -29.62 2.84
C GLU A 285 -7.91 -28.57 1.87
N ALA A 286 -8.16 -27.35 2.35
CA ALA A 286 -8.63 -26.26 1.50
C ALA A 286 -7.60 -25.88 0.43
N ALA A 287 -6.31 -25.84 0.77
CA ALA A 287 -5.23 -25.55 -0.16
C ALA A 287 -5.06 -26.66 -1.21
N GLN A 288 -5.19 -27.93 -0.82
CA GLN A 288 -5.21 -29.06 -1.74
C GLN A 288 -6.40 -29.00 -2.70
N ARG A 289 -7.60 -28.76 -2.16
CA ARG A 289 -8.84 -28.66 -2.95
C ARG A 289 -8.81 -27.50 -3.95
N LEU A 290 -8.28 -26.35 -3.54
CA LEU A 290 -8.20 -25.15 -4.37
C LEU A 290 -6.95 -25.13 -5.26
N GLY A 291 -5.95 -25.97 -4.98
CA GLY A 291 -4.75 -26.13 -5.79
C GLY A 291 -3.83 -24.91 -5.82
N TYR A 292 -3.84 -24.06 -4.79
CA TYR A 292 -2.97 -22.88 -4.74
C TYR A 292 -1.67 -23.13 -3.97
N ARG A 293 -0.70 -22.26 -4.20
CA ARG A 293 0.54 -22.11 -3.40
C ARG A 293 0.74 -20.65 -3.03
N VAL A 294 1.55 -20.42 -2.01
CA VAL A 294 1.83 -19.08 -1.46
C VAL A 294 3.28 -18.69 -1.70
N HIS A 295 3.48 -17.47 -2.22
CA HIS A 295 4.78 -16.80 -2.25
C HIS A 295 4.74 -15.57 -1.36
N LYS A 296 5.72 -15.42 -0.47
CA LYS A 296 5.97 -14.17 0.25
C LYS A 296 7.39 -13.71 -0.03
N GLU A 297 7.54 -12.45 -0.41
CA GLU A 297 8.84 -11.81 -0.60
C GLU A 297 8.79 -10.37 -0.10
N ARG A 298 9.96 -9.76 0.08
CA ARG A 298 10.05 -8.36 0.47
C ARG A 298 11.16 -7.66 -0.28
N LYS A 299 10.81 -6.57 -0.96
CA LYS A 299 11.81 -5.61 -1.46
C LYS A 299 12.15 -4.63 -0.36
N PHE A 300 13.41 -4.22 -0.29
CA PHE A 300 13.86 -3.15 0.58
C PHE A 300 14.47 -2.03 -0.26
N ALA A 301 14.14 -0.79 0.07
CA ALA A 301 14.93 0.36 -0.35
C ALA A 301 15.50 1.01 0.90
N CYS A 302 16.79 1.31 0.92
CA CYS A 302 17.43 1.84 2.12
C CYS A 302 18.46 2.91 1.80
N THR A 303 18.79 3.74 2.80
CA THR A 303 19.94 4.63 2.67
C THR A 303 21.23 3.85 2.75
N GLN A 304 22.30 4.40 2.15
CA GLN A 304 23.63 3.79 2.20
C GLN A 304 24.10 3.47 3.64
N ALA A 305 23.74 4.33 4.61
CA ALA A 305 24.07 4.14 6.02
C ALA A 305 23.42 2.89 6.65
N ALA A 306 22.27 2.44 6.14
CA ALA A 306 21.55 1.27 6.66
C ALA A 306 21.88 -0.03 5.90
N ALA A 307 22.45 0.06 4.69
CA ALA A 307 22.59 -1.06 3.76
C ALA A 307 23.42 -2.22 4.31
N GLU A 308 24.56 -1.95 4.95
CA GLU A 308 25.44 -3.00 5.49
C GLU A 308 24.75 -3.78 6.61
N SER A 309 24.17 -3.07 7.58
CA SER A 309 23.46 -3.68 8.71
C SER A 309 22.24 -4.48 8.26
N LEU A 310 21.48 -3.95 7.29
CA LEU A 310 20.33 -4.63 6.71
C LEU A 310 20.75 -5.94 6.01
N ASN A 311 21.75 -5.89 5.13
CA ASN A 311 22.24 -7.07 4.42
C ASN A 311 22.77 -8.15 5.37
N ALA A 312 23.50 -7.75 6.42
CA ALA A 312 23.98 -8.68 7.44
C ALA A 312 22.81 -9.41 8.14
N ARG A 313 21.72 -8.70 8.46
CA ARG A 313 20.53 -9.30 9.08
C ARG A 313 19.75 -10.20 8.13
N LEU A 314 19.57 -9.79 6.87
CA LEU A 314 18.90 -10.61 5.86
C LEU A 314 19.67 -11.91 5.59
N SER A 315 21.01 -11.85 5.59
CA SER A 315 21.87 -13.04 5.48
C SER A 315 21.74 -13.97 6.68
N GLN A 316 21.65 -13.43 7.91
CA GLN A 316 21.39 -14.23 9.11
C GLN A 316 20.01 -14.91 9.07
N ALA A 317 19.01 -14.22 8.54
CA ALA A 317 17.67 -14.77 8.32
C ALA A 317 17.60 -15.74 7.13
N LYS A 318 18.70 -15.95 6.39
CA LYS A 318 18.79 -16.84 5.22
C LYS A 318 17.76 -16.53 4.11
N THR A 319 17.46 -15.25 3.92
CA THR A 319 16.54 -14.79 2.88
C THR A 319 17.31 -14.19 1.70
N SER A 320 16.78 -14.31 0.48
CA SER A 320 17.37 -13.78 -0.75
C SER A 320 16.67 -12.50 -1.25
N ASN A 321 16.23 -11.65 -0.32
CA ASN A 321 15.49 -10.43 -0.63
C ASN A 321 16.31 -9.41 -1.43
N VAL A 322 15.63 -8.67 -2.29
CA VAL A 322 16.25 -7.59 -3.08
C VAL A 322 16.36 -6.32 -2.25
N VAL A 323 17.57 -5.76 -2.18
CA VAL A 323 17.88 -4.50 -1.49
C VAL A 323 18.35 -3.45 -2.49
N TYR A 324 17.73 -2.26 -2.46
CA TYR A 324 18.06 -1.10 -3.27
C TYR A 324 18.64 0.03 -2.41
N PRO A 325 19.98 0.20 -2.35
CA PRO A 325 20.61 1.35 -1.70
C PRO A 325 20.38 2.65 -2.50
N ALA A 326 20.06 3.76 -1.82
CA ALA A 326 19.72 5.05 -2.43
C ALA A 326 20.05 6.30 -1.60
#